data_AF-A0A6P2I2X9-F1
#
_entry.id   AF-A0A6P2I2X9-F1
#
_cell.length_a   1.000
_cell.length_b   1.000
_cell.length_c   1.000
_cell.angle_alpha   90.00
_cell.angle_beta   90.00
_cell.angle_gamma   90.00
#
_symmetry.space_group_name_H-M   'P 1'
#
loop_
_entity.id
_entity.type
_entity.pdbx_description
1 polymer ?
#
loop_
_entity_poly.entity_id
_entity_poly.type
_entity_poly.pdbx_seq_one_letter_code
_entity_poly.pdbx_strand_id
1 'polypeptide(L)'
;MNRYSTATLAKLAVSVIAGFTFATAHAQTIPPACQQFLTALKVCGTAYVRLTELKDPAQTPKAKHDLESMLTTTTSQLRAAVRKDGAQTVAERCASPEVKGKAVQSIAGIITMLGFSGGMTPECDEAYSAIR
;
A
#
# COMPACT_ATOMS: atom_id res chain seq x y z
N MET A 1 39.04 20.87 33.82
CA MET A 1 39.51 21.77 32.74
C MET A 1 40.09 20.86 31.65
N ASN A 2 39.33 20.47 30.62
CA ASN A 2 38.97 21.25 29.43
C ASN A 2 40.18 21.46 28.50
N ARG A 3 40.23 20.79 27.33
CA ARG A 3 39.98 21.44 26.03
C ARG A 3 40.15 20.50 24.83
N TYR A 4 39.15 20.61 23.97
CA TYR A 4 39.03 20.19 22.58
C TYR A 4 40.01 20.90 21.62
N SER A 5 40.01 20.42 20.35
CA SER A 5 40.40 21.08 19.09
C SER A 5 41.87 20.92 18.67
N THR A 6 42.22 20.56 17.43
CA THR A 6 41.49 20.59 16.14
C THR A 6 42.32 19.89 15.04
N ALA A 7 41.61 19.32 14.05
CA ALA A 7 42.04 19.05 12.65
C ALA A 7 43.18 18.02 12.45
N THR A 8 42.99 16.94 11.68
CA THR A 8 42.85 17.05 10.23
C THR A 8 42.17 15.81 9.63
N LEU A 9 41.15 16.10 8.83
CA LEU A 9 40.51 15.32 7.76
C LEU A 9 41.33 14.19 7.12
N ALA A 10 40.72 13.00 7.00
CA ALA A 10 40.58 12.27 5.72
C ALA A 10 39.76 10.99 5.98
N LYS A 11 38.47 11.00 5.62
CA LYS A 11 37.96 10.24 4.47
C LYS A 11 38.40 8.78 4.45
N LEU A 12 37.62 7.91 5.10
CA LEU A 12 37.45 6.52 4.66
C LEU A 12 35.99 6.12 4.91
N ALA A 13 35.22 6.36 3.87
CA ALA A 13 34.05 5.60 3.44
C ALA A 13 33.39 4.74 4.52
N VAL A 14 32.47 5.33 5.28
CA VAL A 14 31.33 4.57 5.78
C VAL A 14 30.53 4.22 4.53
N SER A 15 30.85 3.06 3.96
CA SER A 15 29.97 2.36 3.04
C SER A 15 28.72 2.04 3.85
N VAL A 16 27.77 2.97 3.90
CA VAL A 16 26.39 2.68 4.26
C VAL A 16 25.87 1.86 3.09
N ILE A 17 26.26 0.59 3.08
CA ILE A 17 25.41 -0.45 2.53
C ILE A 17 24.19 -0.35 3.42
N ALA A 18 23.21 0.45 2.99
CA ALA A 18 21.85 0.43 3.50
C ALA A 18 21.30 -0.96 3.15
N GLY A 19 21.82 -1.98 3.83
CA GLY A 19 21.13 -3.22 4.02
C GLY A 19 19.86 -2.82 4.75
N PHE A 20 18.78 -2.70 3.98
CA PHE A 20 17.43 -2.85 4.48
C PHE A 20 17.43 -4.18 5.24
N THR A 21 17.74 -4.12 6.52
CA THR A 21 17.43 -5.17 7.46
C THR A 21 15.92 -5.20 7.51
N PHE A 22 15.34 -6.11 6.74
CA PHE A 22 13.95 -6.53 6.91
C PHE A 22 13.84 -7.19 8.28
N ALA A 23 13.84 -6.38 9.33
CA ALA A 23 13.28 -6.77 10.60
C ALA A 23 11.76 -6.71 10.46
N THR A 24 11.19 -7.61 9.64
CA THR A 24 9.77 -7.92 9.73
C THR A 24 9.60 -8.73 11.00
N ALA A 25 9.50 -8.01 12.12
CA ALA A 25 8.87 -8.54 13.32
C ALA A 25 7.48 -9.03 12.89
N HIS A 26 7.37 -10.34 12.64
CA HIS A 26 6.13 -11.04 12.34
C HIS A 26 5.27 -11.09 13.60
N ALA A 27 4.75 -9.94 14.00
CA ALA A 27 3.79 -9.82 15.09
C ALA A 27 2.44 -9.43 14.47
N GLN A 28 1.66 -10.45 14.11
CA GLN A 28 0.24 -10.36 13.72
C GLN A 28 -0.09 -9.64 12.40
N THR A 29 0.83 -9.63 11.45
CA THR A 29 0.75 -8.78 10.26
C THR A 29 0.24 -9.54 9.03
N ILE A 30 -0.73 -8.93 8.36
CA ILE A 30 -1.27 -9.36 7.06
C ILE A 30 -0.11 -9.73 6.11
N PRO A 31 -0.19 -10.84 5.36
CA PRO A 31 0.88 -11.25 4.45
C PRO A 31 1.22 -10.19 3.39
N PRO A 32 2.48 -10.11 2.95
CA PRO A 32 2.95 -9.08 2.01
C PRO A 32 2.17 -9.08 0.69
N ALA A 33 1.77 -10.24 0.17
CA ALA A 33 0.93 -10.33 -1.03
C ALA A 33 -0.44 -9.64 -0.86
N CYS A 34 -1.10 -9.83 0.28
CA CYS A 34 -2.37 -9.15 0.57
C CYS A 34 -2.14 -7.64 0.86
N GLN A 35 -0.98 -7.29 1.43
CA GLN A 35 -0.63 -5.90 1.70
C GLN A 35 -0.45 -5.09 0.41
N GLN A 36 0.09 -5.68 -0.66
CA GLN A 36 0.18 -4.99 -1.95
C GLN A 36 -1.20 -4.65 -2.51
N PHE A 37 -2.17 -5.55 -2.39
CA PHE A 37 -3.56 -5.26 -2.76
C PHE A 37 -4.16 -4.11 -1.93
N LEU A 38 -4.00 -4.13 -0.60
CA LEU A 38 -4.48 -3.04 0.27
C LEU A 38 -3.82 -1.71 -0.07
N THR A 39 -2.52 -1.73 -0.40
CA THR A 39 -1.78 -0.56 -0.84
C THR A 39 -2.33 -0.01 -2.14
N ALA A 40 -2.53 -0.85 -3.15
CA ALA A 40 -3.10 -0.47 -4.43
C ALA A 40 -4.52 0.11 -4.29
N LEU A 41 -5.37 -0.53 -3.48
CA LEU A 41 -6.71 -0.03 -3.18
C LEU A 41 -6.66 1.35 -2.50
N LYS A 42 -5.75 1.54 -1.54
CA LYS A 42 -5.59 2.82 -0.84
C LYS A 42 -5.12 3.92 -1.78
N VAL A 43 -4.07 3.67 -2.56
CA VAL A 43 -3.47 4.68 -3.45
C VAL A 43 -4.47 5.06 -4.56
N CYS A 44 -5.03 4.08 -5.26
CA CYS A 44 -6.02 4.33 -6.31
C CYS A 44 -7.32 4.91 -5.76
N GLY A 45 -7.77 4.47 -4.59
CA GLY A 45 -8.92 5.07 -3.92
C GLY A 45 -8.66 6.52 -3.50
N THR A 46 -7.45 6.86 -3.07
CA THR A 46 -7.09 8.26 -2.72
C THR A 46 -7.08 9.13 -3.96
N ALA A 47 -6.58 8.63 -5.10
CA ALA A 47 -6.69 9.31 -6.38
C ALA A 47 -8.16 9.56 -6.78
N TYR A 48 -9.04 8.58 -6.54
CA TYR A 48 -10.48 8.73 -6.76
C TYR A 48 -11.12 9.78 -5.86
N VAL A 49 -10.77 9.81 -4.58
CA VAL A 49 -11.23 10.85 -3.65
C VAL A 49 -10.78 12.23 -4.12
N ARG A 50 -9.51 12.38 -4.54
CA ARG A 50 -8.97 13.65 -5.03
C ARG A 50 -9.67 14.11 -6.31
N LEU A 51 -9.96 13.19 -7.22
CA LEU A 51 -10.76 13.48 -8.40
C LEU A 51 -12.18 13.93 -8.02
N THR A 52 -12.80 13.27 -7.04
CA THR A 52 -14.13 13.64 -6.52
C THR A 52 -14.08 15.05 -5.91
N GLU A 53 -13.03 15.38 -5.16
CA GLU A 53 -12.83 16.73 -4.60
C GLU A 53 -12.76 17.82 -5.68
N LEU A 54 -12.17 17.51 -6.83
CA LEU A 54 -12.07 18.43 -7.96
C LEU A 54 -13.37 18.55 -8.77
N LYS A 55 -14.13 17.45 -8.93
CA LYS A 55 -15.31 17.41 -9.81
C LYS A 55 -16.63 17.64 -9.08
N ASP A 56 -16.76 17.11 -7.87
CA ASP A 56 -17.96 17.14 -7.05
C ASP A 56 -17.58 17.16 -5.55
N PRO A 57 -17.18 18.33 -5.03
CA PRO A 57 -16.68 18.46 -3.66
C PRO A 57 -17.72 18.03 -2.62
N ALA A 58 -19.02 18.14 -2.93
CA ALA A 58 -20.11 17.73 -2.05
C ALA A 58 -20.11 16.21 -1.76
N GLN A 59 -19.57 15.40 -2.67
CA GLN A 59 -19.46 13.95 -2.51
C GLN A 59 -18.13 13.47 -1.91
N THR A 60 -17.15 14.36 -1.75
CA THR A 60 -15.84 14.03 -1.15
C THR A 60 -15.93 13.36 0.22
N PRO A 61 -16.76 13.82 1.18
CA PRO A 61 -16.85 13.17 2.49
C PRO A 61 -17.33 11.72 2.39
N LYS A 62 -18.29 11.47 1.50
CA LYS A 62 -18.80 10.13 1.22
C LYS A 62 -17.73 9.26 0.57
N ALA A 63 -17.03 9.76 -0.45
CA ALA A 63 -15.95 9.02 -1.10
C ALA A 63 -14.80 8.66 -0.13
N LYS A 64 -14.44 9.58 0.78
CA LYS A 64 -13.46 9.33 1.85
C LYS A 64 -13.94 8.22 2.79
N HIS A 65 -15.18 8.33 3.26
CA HIS A 65 -15.77 7.34 4.15
C HIS A 65 -15.86 5.96 3.48
N ASP A 66 -16.29 5.89 2.23
CA ASP A 66 -16.41 4.63 1.48
C ASP A 66 -15.04 3.96 1.31
N LEU A 67 -14.00 4.73 0.97
CA LEU A 67 -12.63 4.23 0.89
C LEU A 67 -12.12 3.70 2.25
N GLU A 68 -12.30 4.47 3.31
CA GLU A 68 -11.86 4.07 4.66
C GLU A 68 -12.60 2.81 5.14
N SER A 69 -13.92 2.76 4.91
CA SER A 69 -14.76 1.61 5.23
C SER A 69 -14.32 0.35 4.47
N MET A 70 -14.04 0.48 3.16
CA MET A 70 -13.52 -0.63 2.35
C MET A 70 -12.17 -1.11 2.89
N LEU A 71 -11.20 -0.20 3.10
CA LEU A 71 -9.87 -0.56 3.61
C LEU A 71 -9.96 -1.22 4.99
N THR A 72 -10.77 -0.68 5.89
CA THR A 72 -10.95 -1.20 7.24
C THR A 72 -11.59 -2.58 7.22
N THR A 73 -12.63 -2.76 6.41
CA THR A 73 -13.34 -4.04 6.26
C THR A 73 -12.41 -5.11 5.69
N THR A 74 -11.74 -4.82 4.57
CA THR A 74 -10.81 -5.77 3.94
C THR A 74 -9.64 -6.12 4.87
N THR A 75 -9.05 -5.13 5.54
CA THR A 75 -7.97 -5.34 6.51
C THR A 75 -8.44 -6.22 7.67
N SER A 76 -9.64 -5.98 8.19
CA SER A 76 -10.21 -6.75 9.30
C SER A 76 -10.52 -8.19 8.90
N GLN A 77 -11.07 -8.40 7.70
CA GLN A 77 -11.30 -9.73 7.13
C GLN A 77 -9.99 -10.50 6.94
N LEU A 78 -8.95 -9.85 6.41
CA LEU A 78 -7.63 -10.47 6.26
C LEU A 78 -7.02 -10.83 7.61
N ARG A 79 -7.10 -9.95 8.62
CA ARG A 79 -6.65 -10.27 9.99
C ARG A 79 -7.43 -11.42 10.60
N ALA A 80 -8.75 -11.46 10.40
CA ALA A 80 -9.58 -12.57 10.85
C ALA A 80 -9.20 -13.89 10.16
N ALA A 81 -8.97 -13.86 8.85
CA ALA A 81 -8.50 -15.02 8.09
C ALA A 81 -7.12 -15.48 8.57
N VAL A 82 -6.20 -14.55 8.85
CA VAL A 82 -4.87 -14.89 9.39
C VAL A 82 -4.99 -15.55 10.76
N ARG A 83 -5.88 -15.06 11.62
CA ARG A 83 -6.15 -15.66 12.93
C ARG A 83 -6.79 -17.05 12.85
N LYS A 84 -7.63 -17.28 11.83
CA LYS A 84 -8.37 -18.53 11.65
C LYS A 84 -7.57 -19.61 10.92
N ASP A 85 -6.98 -19.26 9.78
CA ASP A 85 -6.39 -20.20 8.83
C ASP A 85 -4.85 -20.16 8.85
N GLY A 86 -4.25 -19.21 9.57
CA GLY A 86 -2.81 -19.00 9.64
C GLY A 86 -2.28 -18.05 8.57
N ALA A 87 -1.18 -17.36 8.89
CA ALA A 87 -0.58 -16.36 8.00
C ALA A 87 -0.13 -16.94 6.66
N GLN A 88 0.43 -18.16 6.66
CA GLN A 88 0.93 -18.82 5.45
C GLN A 88 -0.19 -19.19 4.48
N THR A 89 -1.26 -19.82 4.97
CA THR A 89 -2.45 -20.15 4.16
C THR A 89 -3.06 -18.91 3.52
N VAL A 90 -3.15 -17.81 4.27
CA VAL A 90 -3.66 -16.54 3.73
C VAL A 90 -2.70 -15.93 2.72
N ALA A 91 -1.38 -16.06 2.93
CA ALA A 91 -0.38 -15.61 1.98
C ALA A 91 -0.53 -16.34 0.63
N GLU A 92 -0.66 -17.67 0.67
CA GLU A 92 -0.87 -18.52 -0.51
C GLU A 92 -2.19 -18.16 -1.21
N ARG A 93 -3.27 -17.94 -0.46
CA ARG A 93 -4.53 -17.47 -1.03
C ARG A 93 -4.42 -16.11 -1.69
N CYS A 94 -3.78 -15.12 -1.05
CA CYS A 94 -3.59 -13.80 -1.66
C CYS A 94 -2.63 -13.82 -2.85
N ALA A 95 -1.69 -14.77 -2.89
CA ALA A 95 -0.83 -15.00 -4.05
C ALA A 95 -1.51 -15.84 -5.14
N SER A 96 -2.63 -16.51 -4.83
CA SER A 96 -3.35 -17.35 -5.79
C SER A 96 -3.87 -16.51 -6.96
N PRO A 97 -3.83 -17.05 -8.18
CA PRO A 97 -4.27 -16.33 -9.38
C PRO A 97 -5.76 -15.96 -9.32
N GLU A 98 -6.59 -16.76 -8.65
CA GLU A 98 -8.01 -16.46 -8.53
C GLU A 98 -8.27 -15.21 -7.66
N VAL A 99 -7.61 -15.13 -6.49
CA VAL A 99 -7.76 -13.98 -5.58
C VAL A 99 -7.07 -12.76 -6.16
N LYS A 100 -5.87 -12.91 -6.74
CA LYS A 100 -5.21 -11.83 -7.48
C LYS A 100 -6.09 -11.31 -8.61
N GLY A 101 -6.70 -12.18 -9.40
CA GLY A 101 -7.61 -11.79 -10.48
C GLY A 101 -8.80 -10.97 -9.98
N LYS A 102 -9.46 -11.41 -8.90
CA LYS A 102 -10.56 -10.65 -8.26
C LYS A 102 -10.11 -9.30 -7.69
N ALA A 103 -8.93 -9.26 -7.07
CA ALA A 103 -8.31 -8.06 -6.54
C ALA A 103 -7.99 -7.05 -7.66
N VAL A 104 -7.32 -7.51 -8.71
CA VAL A 104 -7.00 -6.73 -9.91
C VAL A 104 -8.28 -6.21 -10.55
N GLN A 105 -9.30 -7.05 -10.74
CA GLN A 105 -10.56 -6.63 -11.34
C GLN A 105 -11.29 -5.55 -10.51
N SER A 106 -11.22 -5.65 -9.19
CA SER A 106 -11.81 -4.64 -8.28
C SER A 106 -11.14 -3.27 -8.44
N ILE A 107 -9.82 -3.24 -8.58
CA ILE A 107 -9.05 -2.00 -8.77
C ILE A 107 -9.13 -1.52 -10.21
N ALA A 108 -9.23 -2.42 -11.20
CA ALA A 108 -9.38 -2.09 -12.61
C ALA A 108 -10.59 -1.19 -12.88
N GLY A 109 -11.70 -1.38 -12.15
CA GLY A 109 -12.87 -0.50 -12.24
C GLY A 109 -12.55 0.94 -11.81
N ILE A 110 -11.80 1.11 -10.70
CA ILE A 110 -11.33 2.41 -10.23
C ILE A 110 -10.41 3.04 -11.26
N ILE A 111 -9.42 2.29 -11.75
CA ILE A 111 -8.43 2.76 -12.73
C ILE A 111 -9.07 3.17 -14.05
N THR A 112 -10.01 2.38 -14.54
CA THR A 112 -10.74 2.70 -15.78
C THR A 112 -11.43 4.05 -15.63
N MET A 113 -12.14 4.26 -14.51
CA MET A 113 -12.76 5.55 -14.23
C MET A 113 -11.73 6.67 -14.09
N LEU A 114 -10.64 6.47 -13.34
CA LEU A 114 -9.56 7.44 -13.18
C LEU A 114 -8.93 7.83 -14.53
N GLY A 115 -8.69 6.87 -15.42
CA GLY A 115 -8.17 7.11 -16.77
C GLY A 115 -9.10 7.96 -17.62
N PHE A 116 -10.39 7.62 -17.68
CA PHE A 116 -11.37 8.40 -18.45
C PHE A 116 -11.63 9.79 -17.88
N SER A 117 -11.47 9.95 -16.57
CA SER A 117 -11.81 11.19 -15.86
C SER A 117 -10.62 12.14 -15.68
N GLY A 118 -9.40 11.71 -16.02
CA GLY A 118 -8.16 12.47 -15.81
C GLY A 118 -7.62 12.42 -14.38
N GLY A 119 -8.11 11.49 -13.54
CA GLY A 119 -7.69 11.32 -12.15
C GLY A 119 -6.58 10.29 -11.93
N MET A 120 -6.08 9.65 -13.00
CA MET A 120 -5.02 8.64 -12.91
C MET A 120 -3.72 9.27 -12.41
N THR A 121 -3.13 8.69 -11.37
CA THR A 121 -1.83 9.13 -10.84
C THR A 121 -0.76 8.07 -11.07
N PRO A 122 0.52 8.45 -11.22
CA PRO A 122 1.61 7.49 -11.39
C PRO A 122 1.68 6.46 -10.26
N GLU A 123 1.37 6.87 -9.03
CA GLU A 123 1.40 5.99 -7.86
C GLU A 123 0.30 4.91 -7.92
N CYS A 124 -0.88 5.25 -8.44
CA CYS A 124 -1.95 4.27 -8.63
C CYS A 124 -1.61 3.28 -9.76
N ASP A 125 -1.03 3.77 -10.86
CA ASP A 125 -0.59 2.93 -11.97
C ASP A 125 0.51 1.95 -11.54
N GLU A 126 1.50 2.43 -10.77
CA GLU A 126 2.57 1.61 -10.21
C GLU A 126 2.03 0.57 -9.22
N ALA A 127 1.17 0.99 -8.29
CA ALA A 127 0.61 0.08 -7.29
C ALA A 127 -0.29 -0.99 -7.92
N TYR A 128 -1.01 -0.66 -8.99
CA TYR A 128 -1.78 -1.63 -9.77
C TYR A 128 -0.91 -2.58 -10.57
N SER A 129 0.16 -2.07 -11.19
CA SER A 129 1.11 -2.89 -11.92
C SER A 129 1.86 -3.86 -11.01
N ALA A 130 2.04 -3.54 -9.73
CA ALA A 130 2.66 -4.44 -8.74
C ALA A 130 1.77 -5.64 -8.36
N ILE A 131 0.46 -5.56 -8.59
CA ILE A 131 -0.49 -6.63 -8.21
C ILE A 131 -1.00 -7.47 -9.39
N ARG A 132 -0.84 -7.01 -10.63
CA ARG A 132 -1.15 -7.75 -11.86
C ARG A 132 -0.07 -8.77 -12.20
#